data_AF-A0A537F1L3-F1
#
_entry.id   AF-A0A537F1L3-F1
#
_cell.length_a   1.000
_cell.length_b   1.000
_cell.length_c   1.000
_cell.angle_alpha   90.00
_cell.angle_beta   90.00
_cell.angle_gamma   90.00
#
_symmetry.space_group_name_H-M   'P 1'
#
loop_
_entity.id
_entity.type
_entity.pdbx_description
1 polymer ?
#
loop_
_entity_poly.entity_id
_entity_poly.type
_entity_poly.pdbx_seq_one_letter_code
_entity_poly.pdbx_strand_id
1 'polypeptide(L)'
;MEVRLTFAGLLLVLVLAVLMTRATVATSSPSSDFSIVVAPGTISVGITLNIRQNLTAFRSSFSFPLFQAVLEGSNATLATQSLQSAVASKNPLARIEGLRLDAQTTPWSNMTSMQWLNVTMNFNVSGVSSTGGGVSHTDLSWKSFAASSDLAVNGFELNNIGARDLQAIAHDLAQQKGNAVIAFSYRIDGIPVNAAFFPDVVARISPMNFSRLATPVAQWKQAYVPLAPTLVWTSPPTPLLGLTFVRTITEEPTNPVSTYFGVFYTLQGEITLPTTASVSGDTVTLAPNGLPETLMGITIISSIVIGSGALIYERRLSPSKAKGYMGRKKAKR
;
A
#
# COMPACT_ATOMS: atom_id res chain seq x y z
N MET A 1 -9.24 52.33 -15.40
CA MET A 1 -8.19 51.34 -15.77
C MET A 1 -7.78 50.45 -14.59
N GLU A 2 -7.92 50.93 -13.35
CA GLU A 2 -7.48 50.21 -12.13
C GLU A 2 -8.38 49.04 -11.68
N VAL A 3 -9.69 49.05 -12.00
CA VAL A 3 -10.60 47.92 -11.70
C VAL A 3 -10.20 46.62 -12.41
N ARG A 4 -9.44 46.70 -13.51
CA ARG A 4 -8.91 45.53 -14.23
C ARG A 4 -7.72 44.89 -13.53
N LEU A 5 -6.97 45.64 -12.72
CA LEU A 5 -5.79 45.13 -12.00
C LEU A 5 -6.18 44.34 -10.75
N THR A 6 -7.23 44.75 -10.03
CA THR A 6 -7.73 44.01 -8.86
C THR A 6 -8.41 42.70 -9.26
N PHE A 7 -9.17 42.71 -10.36
CA PHE A 7 -9.78 41.49 -10.91
C PHE A 7 -8.72 40.50 -11.41
N ALA A 8 -7.65 41.01 -12.07
CA ALA A 8 -6.53 40.18 -12.50
C ALA A 8 -5.76 39.56 -11.33
N GLY A 9 -5.56 40.31 -10.23
CA GLY A 9 -4.91 39.79 -9.02
C GLY A 9 -5.73 38.68 -8.33
N LEU A 10 -7.05 38.86 -8.24
CA LEU A 10 -7.94 37.85 -7.65
C LEU A 10 -8.02 36.59 -8.51
N LEU A 11 -8.03 36.75 -9.83
CA LEU A 11 -8.01 35.64 -10.79
C LEU A 11 -6.65 34.91 -10.79
N LEU A 12 -5.54 35.62 -10.59
CA LEU A 12 -4.21 35.04 -10.42
C LEU A 12 -4.12 34.20 -9.12
N VAL A 13 -4.68 34.70 -8.01
CA VAL A 13 -4.73 33.96 -6.74
C VAL A 13 -5.62 32.72 -6.86
N LEU A 14 -6.76 32.82 -7.55
CA LEU A 14 -7.65 31.69 -7.80
C LEU A 14 -6.98 30.65 -8.71
N VAL A 15 -6.28 31.09 -9.76
CA VAL A 15 -5.53 30.22 -10.67
C VAL A 15 -4.34 29.56 -9.96
N LEU A 16 -3.63 30.26 -9.07
CA LEU A 16 -2.59 29.65 -8.22
C LEU A 16 -3.17 28.64 -7.23
N ALA A 17 -4.35 28.90 -6.66
CA ALA A 17 -5.04 27.94 -5.78
C ALA A 17 -5.51 26.69 -6.55
N VAL A 18 -5.94 26.85 -7.81
CA VAL A 18 -6.32 25.74 -8.70
C VAL A 18 -5.08 25.00 -9.25
N LEU A 19 -3.96 25.67 -9.48
CA LEU A 19 -2.70 25.02 -9.91
C LEU A 19 -2.00 24.26 -8.78
N MET A 20 -2.24 24.63 -7.51
CA MET A 20 -1.75 23.90 -6.33
C MET A 20 -2.59 22.64 -6.04
N THR A 21 -3.79 22.51 -6.62
CA THR A 21 -4.57 21.27 -6.60
C THR A 21 -4.21 20.42 -7.83
N ARG A 22 -2.98 19.88 -7.85
CA ARG A 22 -2.66 18.77 -8.74
C ARG A 22 -3.46 17.55 -8.28
N ALA A 23 -4.68 17.41 -8.80
CA ALA A 23 -5.45 16.19 -8.70
C ALA A 23 -4.74 15.12 -9.54
N THR A 24 -3.84 14.37 -8.92
CA THR A 24 -3.47 13.05 -9.43
C THR A 24 -4.69 12.17 -9.27
N VAL A 25 -5.27 11.78 -10.40
CA VAL A 25 -6.40 10.85 -10.45
C VAL A 25 -5.94 9.54 -9.81
N ALA A 26 -6.46 9.20 -8.63
CA ALA A 26 -6.32 7.85 -8.09
C ALA A 26 -7.06 6.88 -9.01
N THR A 27 -6.28 6.05 -9.70
CA THR A 27 -6.74 4.72 -10.08
C THR A 27 -7.03 3.96 -8.79
N SER A 28 -8.27 3.51 -8.60
CA SER A 28 -8.67 2.60 -7.53
C SER A 28 -7.69 1.43 -7.48
N SER A 29 -6.89 1.34 -6.41
CA SER A 29 -5.94 0.25 -6.23
C SER A 29 -6.69 -1.00 -5.80
N PRO A 30 -6.35 -2.18 -6.34
CA PRO A 30 -6.89 -3.47 -5.88
C PRO A 30 -6.52 -3.70 -4.42
N SER A 31 -7.28 -4.58 -3.74
CA SER A 31 -6.97 -5.10 -2.40
C SER A 31 -5.46 -5.43 -2.28
N SER A 32 -4.72 -4.67 -1.48
CA SER A 32 -3.29 -4.86 -1.29
C SER A 32 -3.00 -6.13 -0.47
N ASP A 33 -1.93 -6.84 -0.83
CA ASP A 33 -1.50 -8.06 -0.13
C ASP A 33 -0.97 -7.73 1.28
N PHE A 34 -0.48 -6.50 1.48
CA PHE A 34 0.00 -6.00 2.76
C PHE A 34 -0.47 -4.55 2.93
N SER A 35 -1.27 -4.28 3.95
CA SER A 35 -1.90 -2.99 4.19
C SER A 35 -1.60 -2.50 5.61
N ILE A 36 -1.26 -1.22 5.74
CA ILE A 36 -1.12 -0.54 7.03
C ILE A 36 -2.03 0.68 7.01
N VAL A 37 -2.88 0.80 8.04
CA VAL A 37 -3.67 2.00 8.28
C VAL A 37 -3.12 2.68 9.53
N VAL A 38 -2.63 3.91 9.37
CA VAL A 38 -2.13 4.71 10.50
C VAL A 38 -3.21 5.71 10.89
N ALA A 39 -3.78 5.54 12.07
CA ALA A 39 -4.70 6.47 12.69
C ALA A 39 -4.07 7.08 13.97
N PRO A 40 -4.60 8.19 14.50
CA PRO A 40 -4.13 8.74 15.77
C PRO A 40 -4.22 7.70 16.88
N GLY A 41 -3.06 7.27 17.41
CA GLY A 41 -2.96 6.31 18.51
C GLY A 41 -3.19 4.84 18.14
N THR A 42 -3.41 4.49 16.88
CA THR A 42 -3.61 3.10 16.47
C THR A 42 -3.04 2.84 15.08
N ILE A 43 -2.29 1.75 14.93
CA ILE A 43 -1.78 1.29 13.65
C ILE A 43 -2.36 -0.10 13.43
N SER A 44 -3.18 -0.24 12.40
CA SER A 44 -3.79 -1.52 12.02
C SER A 44 -3.09 -2.08 10.80
N VAL A 45 -2.82 -3.37 10.82
CA VAL A 45 -2.12 -4.10 9.77
C VAL A 45 -3.03 -5.21 9.27
N GLY A 46 -3.20 -5.27 7.96
CA GLY A 46 -3.90 -6.35 7.27
C GLY A 46 -3.01 -6.97 6.22
N ILE A 47 -2.80 -8.28 6.29
CA ILE A 47 -1.98 -9.03 5.34
C ILE A 47 -2.88 -10.08 4.71
N THR A 48 -2.89 -10.18 3.39
CA THR A 48 -3.60 -11.22 2.63
C THR A 48 -2.65 -11.80 1.60
N LEU A 49 -2.15 -13.00 1.86
CA LEU A 49 -1.32 -13.75 0.94
C LEU A 49 -2.18 -14.77 0.19
N ASN A 50 -2.25 -14.60 -1.13
CA ASN A 50 -2.94 -15.52 -2.03
C ASN A 50 -1.91 -16.37 -2.77
N ILE A 51 -1.51 -17.49 -2.16
CA ILE A 51 -0.50 -18.39 -2.72
C ILE A 51 -1.19 -19.36 -3.67
N ARG A 52 -0.79 -19.35 -4.93
CA ARG A 52 -1.37 -20.19 -5.98
C ARG A 52 -0.39 -21.31 -6.32
N GLN A 53 -0.91 -22.50 -6.54
CA GLN A 53 -0.11 -23.58 -7.12
C GLN A 53 -0.81 -24.23 -8.31
N ASN A 54 -0.03 -24.56 -9.33
CA ASN A 54 -0.47 -25.35 -10.49
C ASN A 54 0.49 -26.49 -10.82
N LEU A 55 1.31 -26.92 -9.86
CA LEU A 55 2.25 -28.01 -10.03
C LEU A 55 1.55 -29.34 -10.30
N THR A 56 0.30 -29.54 -9.82
CA THR A 56 -0.48 -30.77 -10.07
C THR A 56 -0.69 -31.03 -11.56
N ALA A 57 -0.77 -29.97 -12.39
CA ALA A 57 -0.91 -30.08 -13.84
C ALA A 57 0.35 -30.62 -14.53
N PHE A 58 1.51 -30.51 -13.88
CA PHE A 58 2.78 -31.07 -14.36
C PHE A 58 3.13 -32.40 -13.65
N ARG A 59 2.79 -32.53 -12.36
CA ARG A 59 3.01 -33.71 -11.51
C ARG A 59 1.74 -34.01 -10.73
N SER A 60 1.03 -35.08 -11.09
CA SER A 60 -0.27 -35.46 -10.51
C SER A 60 -0.27 -35.74 -9.00
N SER A 61 0.90 -35.75 -8.34
CA SER A 61 1.06 -36.12 -6.93
C SER A 61 1.14 -34.96 -5.95
N PHE A 62 1.29 -33.71 -6.39
CA PHE A 62 1.37 -32.57 -5.47
C PHE A 62 0.05 -31.83 -5.35
N SER A 63 -0.42 -31.66 -4.12
CA SER A 63 -1.47 -30.71 -3.74
C SER A 63 -1.24 -30.28 -2.29
N PHE A 64 -1.58 -29.05 -1.95
CA PHE A 64 -1.64 -28.65 -0.55
C PHE A 64 -2.71 -29.50 0.16
N PRO A 65 -2.45 -29.93 1.42
CA PRO A 65 -3.47 -30.60 2.20
C PRO A 65 -4.66 -29.67 2.41
N LEU A 66 -5.86 -30.24 2.42
CA LEU A 66 -7.08 -29.49 2.65
C LEU A 66 -7.24 -29.17 4.13
N PHE A 67 -7.26 -27.88 4.47
CA PHE A 67 -7.51 -27.42 5.82
C PHE A 67 -8.15 -26.02 5.81
N GLN A 68 -8.81 -25.71 6.91
CA GLN A 68 -9.28 -24.37 7.23
C GLN A 68 -9.12 -24.18 8.73
N ALA A 69 -8.53 -23.05 9.11
CA ALA A 69 -8.26 -22.77 10.51
C ALA A 69 -8.20 -21.28 10.78
N VAL A 70 -8.66 -20.90 11.97
CA VAL A 70 -8.63 -19.52 12.47
C VAL A 70 -7.97 -19.52 13.85
N LEU A 71 -6.92 -18.73 14.00
CA LEU A 71 -6.27 -18.46 15.27
C LEU A 71 -6.63 -17.05 15.73
N GLU A 72 -7.19 -16.95 16.93
CA GLU A 72 -7.55 -15.70 17.58
C GLU A 72 -7.43 -15.85 19.11
N GLY A 73 -7.18 -14.75 19.81
CA GLY A 73 -7.06 -14.75 21.27
C GLY A 73 -5.94 -15.67 21.77
N SER A 74 -6.25 -16.54 22.74
CA SER A 74 -5.27 -17.45 23.33
C SER A 74 -4.67 -18.44 22.33
N ASN A 75 -5.46 -18.89 21.34
CA ASN A 75 -5.01 -19.85 20.33
C ASN A 75 -3.96 -19.25 19.39
N ALA A 76 -3.93 -17.92 19.25
CA ALA A 76 -2.94 -17.22 18.45
C ALA A 76 -1.61 -16.98 19.18
N THR A 77 -1.44 -17.39 20.45
CA THR A 77 -0.30 -16.96 21.28
C THR A 77 1.07 -17.31 20.67
N LEU A 78 1.25 -18.53 20.15
CA LEU A 78 2.51 -18.95 19.51
C LEU A 78 2.75 -18.18 18.21
N ALA A 79 1.70 -17.99 17.40
CA ALA A 79 1.76 -17.20 16.17
C ALA A 79 2.12 -15.73 16.46
N THR A 80 1.49 -15.14 17.47
CA THR A 80 1.78 -13.79 17.95
C THR A 80 3.22 -13.69 18.42
N GLN A 81 3.74 -14.65 19.19
CA GLN A 81 5.14 -14.65 19.63
C GLN A 81 6.13 -14.74 18.48
N SER A 82 5.86 -15.60 17.49
CA SER A 82 6.67 -15.71 16.26
C SER A 82 6.72 -14.36 15.52
N LEU A 83 5.56 -13.79 15.19
CA LEU A 83 5.48 -12.50 14.49
C LEU A 83 6.05 -11.35 15.34
N GLN A 84 5.82 -11.36 16.65
CA GLN A 84 6.36 -10.37 17.58
C GLN A 84 7.88 -10.37 17.56
N SER A 85 8.52 -11.54 17.55
CA SER A 85 9.98 -11.65 17.48
C SER A 85 10.51 -11.09 16.15
N ALA A 86 9.82 -11.35 15.05
CA ALA A 86 10.18 -10.86 13.72
C ALA A 86 10.05 -9.34 13.62
N VAL A 87 8.94 -8.77 14.12
CA VAL A 87 8.69 -7.32 14.15
C VAL A 87 9.67 -6.62 15.09
N ALA A 88 9.91 -7.19 16.29
CA ALA A 88 10.85 -6.64 17.26
C ALA A 88 12.30 -6.64 16.75
N SER A 89 12.67 -7.57 15.86
CA SER A 89 14.00 -7.58 15.22
C SER A 89 14.27 -6.35 14.35
N LYS A 90 13.21 -5.67 13.90
CA LYS A 90 13.29 -4.44 13.11
C LYS A 90 13.12 -3.18 13.96
N ASN A 91 12.16 -3.20 14.88
CA ASN A 91 11.98 -2.13 15.86
C ASN A 91 11.71 -2.74 17.25
N PRO A 92 12.63 -2.62 18.21
CA PRO A 92 12.51 -3.28 19.53
C PRO A 92 11.37 -2.72 20.40
N LEU A 93 10.81 -1.56 20.06
CA LEU A 93 9.67 -0.96 20.74
C LEU A 93 8.33 -1.44 20.17
N ALA A 94 8.33 -2.03 18.97
CA ALA A 94 7.12 -2.46 18.30
C ALA A 94 6.50 -3.68 19.00
N ARG A 95 5.18 -3.61 19.24
CA ARG A 95 4.40 -4.68 19.86
C ARG A 95 3.19 -5.04 19.02
N ILE A 96 2.93 -6.33 18.84
CA ILE A 96 1.78 -6.86 18.12
C ILE A 96 0.65 -7.11 19.12
N GLU A 97 -0.54 -6.62 18.79
CA GLU A 97 -1.74 -6.77 19.59
C GLU A 97 -2.90 -7.28 18.75
N GLY A 98 -3.73 -8.15 19.33
CA GLY A 98 -4.98 -8.60 18.70
C GLY A 98 -4.79 -9.36 17.39
N LEU A 99 -3.80 -10.26 17.31
CA LEU A 99 -3.60 -11.10 16.13
C LEU A 99 -4.81 -12.00 15.87
N ARG A 100 -5.36 -11.88 14.67
CA ARG A 100 -6.25 -12.85 14.05
C ARG A 100 -5.60 -13.37 12.78
N LEU A 101 -5.42 -14.68 12.69
CA LEU A 101 -4.87 -15.36 11.53
C LEU A 101 -5.91 -16.34 11.00
N ASP A 102 -6.29 -16.20 9.74
CA ASP A 102 -7.14 -17.11 8.99
C ASP A 102 -6.29 -17.76 7.89
N ALA A 103 -6.28 -19.09 7.83
CA ALA A 103 -5.58 -19.84 6.81
C ALA A 103 -6.46 -20.95 6.27
N GLN A 104 -6.54 -21.04 4.95
CA GLN A 104 -7.36 -22.04 4.27
C GLN A 104 -6.78 -22.44 2.92
N THR A 105 -6.99 -23.70 2.56
CA THR A 105 -6.66 -24.22 1.23
C THR A 105 -7.92 -24.59 0.47
N THR A 106 -7.95 -24.29 -0.83
CA THR A 106 -9.04 -24.74 -1.70
C THR A 106 -8.78 -26.17 -2.19
N PRO A 107 -9.81 -26.91 -2.63
CA PRO A 107 -9.62 -28.09 -3.47
C PRO A 107 -8.90 -27.75 -4.78
N TRP A 108 -8.26 -28.75 -5.38
CA TRP A 108 -7.74 -28.63 -6.74
C TRP A 108 -8.90 -28.44 -7.73
N SER A 109 -8.82 -27.39 -8.53
CA SER A 109 -9.81 -27.10 -9.57
C SER A 109 -9.31 -27.59 -10.91
N ASN A 110 -9.98 -28.58 -11.49
CA ASN A 110 -9.69 -29.06 -12.86
C ASN A 110 -9.97 -28.00 -13.93
N MET A 111 -10.91 -27.07 -13.66
CA MET A 111 -11.25 -26.00 -14.60
C MET A 111 -10.13 -24.97 -14.73
N THR A 112 -9.52 -24.57 -13.60
CA THR A 112 -8.45 -23.57 -13.58
C THR A 112 -7.06 -24.20 -13.52
N SER A 113 -6.97 -25.52 -13.36
CA SER A 113 -5.72 -26.26 -13.08
C SER A 113 -4.90 -25.60 -11.98
N MET A 114 -5.58 -25.21 -10.88
CA MET A 114 -4.98 -24.47 -9.77
C MET A 114 -5.59 -24.86 -8.43
N GLN A 115 -4.79 -24.67 -7.39
CA GLN A 115 -5.20 -24.69 -5.99
C GLN A 115 -4.65 -23.44 -5.29
N TRP A 116 -5.34 -23.00 -4.24
CA TRP A 116 -5.00 -21.80 -3.49
C TRP A 116 -4.72 -22.13 -2.04
N LEU A 117 -3.73 -21.48 -1.46
CA LEU A 117 -3.49 -21.33 -0.04
C LEU A 117 -3.65 -19.84 0.29
N ASN A 118 -4.74 -19.50 0.97
CA ASN A 118 -5.04 -18.14 1.36
C ASN A 118 -4.69 -17.98 2.83
N VAL A 119 -3.87 -16.97 3.14
CA VAL A 119 -3.50 -16.62 4.51
C VAL A 119 -3.81 -15.16 4.75
N THR A 120 -4.73 -14.88 5.67
CA THR A 120 -5.12 -13.54 6.06
C THR A 120 -4.74 -13.30 7.51
N MET A 121 -4.00 -12.22 7.79
CA MET A 121 -3.64 -11.81 9.15
C MET A 121 -4.06 -10.38 9.40
N ASN A 122 -4.69 -10.14 10.55
CA ASN A 122 -5.02 -8.81 11.02
C ASN A 122 -4.47 -8.63 12.43
N PHE A 123 -3.78 -7.53 12.68
CA PHE A 123 -3.26 -7.19 14.01
C PHE A 123 -3.01 -5.69 14.11
N ASN A 124 -2.88 -5.19 15.34
CA ASN A 124 -2.45 -3.84 15.61
C ASN A 124 -0.97 -3.82 16.01
N VAL A 125 -0.30 -2.69 15.72
CA VAL A 125 1.06 -2.44 16.17
C VAL A 125 1.09 -1.24 17.12
N SER A 126 1.64 -1.44 18.31
CA SER A 126 1.82 -0.41 19.34
C SER A 126 3.31 -0.19 19.66
N GLY A 127 3.62 0.85 20.44
CA GLY A 127 4.98 1.18 20.88
C GLY A 127 5.90 1.84 19.82
N VAL A 128 5.43 1.98 18.58
CA VAL A 128 6.18 2.62 17.47
C VAL A 128 5.81 4.08 17.24
N SER A 129 4.85 4.60 18.01
CA SER A 129 4.42 6.00 17.95
C SER A 129 4.89 6.77 19.17
N SER A 130 5.35 8.00 18.96
CA SER A 130 5.69 8.95 20.00
C SER A 130 4.97 10.27 19.75
N THR A 131 4.43 10.89 20.81
CA THR A 131 3.70 12.15 20.70
C THR A 131 4.35 13.19 21.59
N GLY A 132 4.68 14.34 21.02
CA GLY A 132 5.29 15.47 21.73
C GLY A 132 4.92 16.79 21.08
N GLY A 133 4.55 17.79 21.88
CA GLY A 133 4.20 19.12 21.36
C GLY A 133 3.03 19.14 20.37
N GLY A 134 2.08 18.20 20.50
CA GLY A 134 0.93 18.05 19.60
C GLY A 134 1.23 17.31 18.29
N VAL A 135 2.49 16.98 18.01
CA VAL A 135 2.91 16.23 16.81
C VAL A 135 3.11 14.76 17.18
N SER A 136 2.58 13.86 16.36
CA SER A 136 2.81 12.42 16.50
C SER A 136 3.77 11.92 15.44
N HIS A 137 4.79 11.18 15.85
CA HIS A 137 5.74 10.50 14.97
C HIS A 137 5.52 9.00 15.09
N THR A 138 5.35 8.33 13.97
CA THR A 138 5.12 6.89 13.89
C THR A 138 6.20 6.26 13.02
N ASP A 139 6.99 5.36 13.58
CA ASP A 139 8.01 4.62 12.84
C ASP A 139 7.42 3.37 12.18
N LEU A 140 7.55 3.27 10.85
CA LEU A 140 7.12 2.12 10.05
C LEU A 140 8.29 1.25 9.57
N SER A 141 9.50 1.42 10.11
CA SER A 141 10.69 0.62 9.77
C SER A 141 10.47 -0.89 9.96
N TRP A 142 9.59 -1.26 10.90
CA TRP A 142 9.22 -2.63 11.20
C TRP A 142 8.43 -3.35 10.10
N LYS A 143 7.85 -2.64 9.13
CA LYS A 143 7.03 -3.22 8.05
C LYS A 143 7.73 -4.28 7.21
N SER A 144 9.06 -4.28 7.20
CA SER A 144 9.91 -5.18 6.40
C SER A 144 10.39 -6.42 7.16
N PHE A 145 9.62 -6.86 8.15
CA PHE A 145 9.95 -8.02 8.98
C PHE A 145 9.93 -9.33 8.17
N ALA A 146 10.64 -10.34 8.68
CA ALA A 146 10.62 -11.68 8.13
C ALA A 146 10.47 -12.67 9.29
N ALA A 147 9.42 -13.49 9.26
CA ALA A 147 9.28 -14.55 10.24
C ALA A 147 10.33 -15.64 9.96
N SER A 148 11.19 -15.92 10.94
CA SER A 148 12.21 -16.97 10.85
C SER A 148 11.78 -18.28 11.50
N SER A 149 10.78 -18.23 12.37
CA SER A 149 10.23 -19.39 13.06
C SER A 149 9.05 -20.00 12.31
N ASP A 150 8.80 -21.28 12.62
CA ASP A 150 7.63 -22.02 12.18
C ASP A 150 6.35 -21.29 12.61
N LEU A 151 5.43 -21.13 11.66
CA LEU A 151 4.09 -20.58 11.87
C LEU A 151 3.07 -21.66 11.53
N ALA A 152 2.84 -22.55 12.48
CA ALA A 152 1.94 -23.68 12.31
C ALA A 152 0.51 -23.38 12.76
N VAL A 153 -0.46 -23.83 11.97
CA VAL A 153 -1.89 -23.73 12.25
C VAL A 153 -2.52 -25.10 12.08
N ASN A 154 -3.09 -25.66 13.14
CA ASN A 154 -3.62 -27.05 13.15
C ASN A 154 -2.62 -28.08 12.59
N GLY A 155 -1.32 -27.88 12.86
CA GLY A 155 -0.24 -28.76 12.37
C GLY A 155 0.23 -28.48 10.93
N PHE A 156 -0.40 -27.55 10.21
CA PHE A 156 0.06 -27.10 8.89
C PHE A 156 0.99 -25.89 9.00
N GLU A 157 2.17 -25.99 8.42
CA GLU A 157 3.19 -24.94 8.45
C GLU A 157 2.95 -23.89 7.35
N LEU A 158 2.79 -22.62 7.71
CA LEU A 158 2.50 -21.54 6.76
C LEU A 158 3.74 -20.78 6.29
N ASN A 159 4.82 -20.79 7.08
CA ASN A 159 6.00 -20.00 6.80
C ASN A 159 7.08 -20.83 6.08
N ASN A 160 7.38 -22.03 6.56
CA ASN A 160 8.47 -22.86 6.01
C ASN A 160 8.01 -23.86 4.94
N ILE A 161 7.09 -23.44 4.05
CA ILE A 161 6.56 -24.28 2.96
C ILE A 161 7.65 -24.75 1.98
N GLY A 162 8.70 -23.94 1.79
CA GLY A 162 9.81 -24.25 0.90
C GLY A 162 10.53 -25.53 1.30
N ALA A 163 10.99 -25.57 2.55
CA ALA A 163 11.70 -26.73 3.10
C ALA A 163 10.77 -27.94 3.32
N ARG A 164 9.54 -27.72 3.78
CA ARG A 164 8.65 -28.83 4.16
C ARG A 164 7.95 -29.50 2.98
N ASP A 165 7.40 -28.72 2.05
CA ASP A 165 6.52 -29.24 1.00
C ASP A 165 7.15 -29.18 -0.39
N LEU A 166 7.97 -28.16 -0.66
CA LEU A 166 8.46 -27.88 -2.02
C LEU A 166 9.82 -28.49 -2.33
N GLN A 167 10.68 -28.73 -1.33
CA GLN A 167 12.06 -29.17 -1.55
C GLN A 167 12.12 -30.52 -2.29
N ALA A 168 11.34 -31.51 -1.87
CA ALA A 168 11.29 -32.82 -2.53
C ALA A 168 10.83 -32.71 -4.00
N ILE A 169 9.84 -31.86 -4.25
CA ILE A 169 9.33 -31.61 -5.60
C ILE A 169 10.39 -30.89 -6.43
N ALA A 170 11.12 -29.96 -5.84
CA ALA A 170 12.21 -29.27 -6.52
C ALA A 170 13.33 -30.22 -6.93
N HIS A 171 13.66 -31.22 -6.11
CA HIS A 171 14.60 -32.29 -6.50
C HIS A 171 14.09 -33.05 -7.73
N ASP A 172 12.82 -33.44 -7.73
CA ASP A 172 12.19 -34.14 -8.84
C ASP A 172 12.12 -33.31 -10.14
N LEU A 173 11.85 -32.00 -9.99
CA LEU A 173 11.81 -31.05 -11.10
C LEU A 173 13.22 -30.79 -11.65
N ALA A 174 14.24 -30.69 -10.80
CA ALA A 174 15.62 -30.47 -11.21
C ALA A 174 16.20 -31.63 -12.05
N GLN A 175 15.64 -32.84 -11.89
CA GLN A 175 16.01 -34.02 -12.67
C GLN A 175 15.35 -34.07 -14.06
N GLN A 176 14.40 -33.17 -14.36
CA GLN A 176 13.74 -33.14 -15.66
C GLN A 176 14.74 -32.78 -16.76
N LYS A 177 14.90 -33.70 -17.73
CA LYS A 177 15.74 -33.48 -18.90
C LYS A 177 14.89 -33.03 -20.07
N GLY A 178 15.24 -31.89 -20.63
CA GLY A 178 14.69 -31.44 -21.90
C GLY A 178 15.14 -32.31 -23.08
N ASN A 179 14.60 -32.04 -24.25
CA ASN A 179 15.06 -32.58 -25.53
C ASN A 179 15.24 -31.44 -26.53
N ALA A 180 15.46 -31.74 -27.82
CA ALA A 180 15.66 -30.70 -28.85
C ALA A 180 14.48 -29.74 -29.01
N VAL A 181 13.27 -30.16 -28.62
CA VAL A 181 12.01 -29.41 -28.76
C VAL A 181 11.57 -28.78 -27.44
N ILE A 182 11.89 -29.40 -26.30
CA ILE A 182 11.41 -29.01 -24.97
C ILE A 182 12.59 -28.63 -24.11
N ALA A 183 12.63 -27.38 -23.66
CA ALA A 183 13.56 -26.89 -22.66
C ALA A 183 12.86 -26.62 -21.33
N PHE A 184 13.58 -26.82 -20.22
CA PHE A 184 13.12 -26.50 -18.88
C PHE A 184 13.98 -25.42 -18.27
N SER A 185 13.36 -24.44 -17.63
CA SER A 185 14.07 -23.43 -16.84
C SER A 185 13.42 -23.23 -15.48
N TYR A 186 14.25 -22.85 -14.51
CA TYR A 186 13.88 -22.77 -13.11
C TYR A 186 14.03 -21.33 -12.65
N ARG A 187 13.03 -20.82 -11.93
CA ARG A 187 13.02 -19.46 -11.40
C ARG A 187 12.55 -19.46 -9.95
N ILE A 188 13.22 -18.66 -9.14
CA ILE A 188 12.82 -18.36 -7.75
C ILE A 188 12.72 -16.85 -7.61
N ASP A 189 11.57 -16.36 -7.15
CA ASP A 189 11.27 -14.92 -7.06
C ASP A 189 11.51 -14.17 -8.39
N GLY A 190 11.21 -14.84 -9.52
CA GLY A 190 11.43 -14.32 -10.87
C GLY A 190 12.88 -14.39 -11.38
N ILE A 191 13.84 -14.81 -10.55
CA ILE A 191 15.26 -14.90 -10.90
C ILE A 191 15.60 -16.30 -11.40
N PRO A 192 16.30 -16.47 -12.55
CA PRO A 192 16.69 -17.78 -13.05
C PRO A 192 17.71 -18.46 -12.12
N VAL A 193 17.50 -19.75 -11.87
CA VAL A 193 18.35 -20.58 -10.99
C VAL A 193 18.82 -21.81 -11.76
N ASN A 194 20.06 -22.24 -11.51
CA ASN A 194 20.60 -23.47 -12.08
C ASN A 194 19.91 -24.70 -11.43
N ALA A 195 19.58 -25.71 -12.24
CA ALA A 195 18.97 -26.96 -11.78
C ALA A 195 19.71 -27.58 -10.57
N ALA A 196 21.04 -27.53 -10.54
CA ALA A 196 21.85 -28.11 -9.46
C ALA A 196 21.60 -27.47 -8.09
N PHE A 197 21.30 -26.17 -8.04
CA PHE A 197 21.03 -25.43 -6.81
C PHE A 197 19.55 -25.22 -6.55
N PHE A 198 18.68 -25.60 -7.49
CA PHE A 198 17.26 -25.33 -7.43
C PHE A 198 16.60 -25.86 -6.14
N PRO A 199 16.83 -27.11 -5.70
CA PRO A 199 16.21 -27.62 -4.47
C PRO A 199 16.62 -26.86 -3.21
N ASP A 200 17.90 -26.51 -3.09
CA ASP A 200 18.44 -25.78 -1.93
C ASP A 200 17.90 -24.35 -1.85
N VAL A 201 17.68 -23.71 -3.00
CA VAL A 201 17.08 -22.37 -3.04
C VAL A 201 15.59 -22.45 -2.75
N VAL A 202 14.88 -23.47 -3.25
CA VAL A 202 13.46 -23.72 -2.94
C VAL A 202 13.23 -23.94 -1.45
N ALA A 203 14.15 -24.64 -0.76
CA ALA A 203 14.05 -24.87 0.68
C ALA A 203 13.99 -23.56 1.50
N ARG A 204 14.46 -22.44 0.94
CA ARG A 204 14.48 -21.12 1.60
C ARG A 204 13.24 -20.27 1.32
N ILE A 205 12.29 -20.78 0.53
CA ILE A 205 11.05 -20.05 0.24
C ILE A 205 10.23 -19.95 1.53
N SER A 206 9.98 -18.72 1.94
CA SER A 206 9.17 -18.36 3.10
C SER A 206 8.15 -17.29 2.69
N PRO A 207 6.82 -17.58 2.71
CA PRO A 207 5.80 -16.60 2.36
C PRO A 207 5.69 -15.44 3.34
N MET A 208 6.07 -15.65 4.62
CA MET A 208 6.02 -14.63 5.67
C MET A 208 7.30 -13.78 5.72
N ASN A 209 7.91 -13.54 4.55
CA ASN A 209 9.09 -12.71 4.39
C ASN A 209 8.73 -11.40 3.68
N PHE A 210 8.52 -10.34 4.47
CA PHE A 210 8.13 -9.02 3.97
C PHE A 210 9.34 -8.10 3.72
N SER A 211 10.55 -8.66 3.64
CA SER A 211 11.78 -7.88 3.38
C SER A 211 11.75 -7.07 2.07
N ARG A 212 10.90 -7.47 1.09
CA ARG A 212 10.68 -6.72 -0.15
C ARG A 212 10.04 -5.34 0.09
N LEU A 213 9.43 -5.12 1.26
CA LEU A 213 8.88 -3.84 1.70
C LEU A 213 9.92 -2.98 2.45
N ALA A 214 11.21 -3.33 2.41
CA ALA A 214 12.29 -2.56 3.06
C ALA A 214 12.52 -1.17 2.46
N THR A 215 12.10 -0.93 1.21
CA THR A 215 12.16 0.40 0.59
C THR A 215 11.46 1.42 1.50
N PRO A 216 12.11 2.57 1.82
CA PRO A 216 11.52 3.57 2.68
C PRO A 216 10.16 4.07 2.17
N VAL A 217 9.20 4.30 3.07
CA VAL A 217 7.84 4.76 2.70
C VAL A 217 7.87 6.06 1.88
N ALA A 218 8.82 6.96 2.16
CA ALA A 218 8.99 8.19 1.38
C ALA A 218 9.32 7.96 -0.11
N GLN A 219 9.81 6.78 -0.49
CA GLN A 219 10.09 6.40 -1.89
C GLN A 219 8.92 5.63 -2.53
N TRP A 220 7.85 5.35 -1.79
CA TRP A 220 6.66 4.70 -2.32
C TRP A 220 5.84 5.68 -3.16
N LYS A 221 5.06 5.15 -4.10
CA LYS A 221 4.23 5.98 -4.97
C LYS A 221 3.03 6.48 -4.18
N GLN A 222 2.99 7.79 -3.93
CA GLN A 222 1.84 8.47 -3.33
C GLN A 222 0.72 8.64 -4.37
N ALA A 223 -0.49 8.22 -4.00
CA ALA A 223 -1.72 8.45 -4.74
C ALA A 223 -2.69 9.28 -3.88
N TYR A 224 -3.26 10.32 -4.48
CA TYR A 224 -4.32 11.11 -3.86
C TYR A 224 -5.66 10.52 -4.27
N VAL A 225 -6.47 10.10 -3.30
CA VAL A 225 -7.83 9.63 -3.56
C VAL A 225 -8.77 10.83 -3.51
N PRO A 226 -9.38 11.25 -4.64
CA PRO A 226 -10.30 12.39 -4.66
C PRO A 226 -11.42 12.18 -3.65
N LEU A 227 -11.72 13.23 -2.87
CA LEU A 227 -12.79 13.27 -1.86
C LEU A 227 -12.57 12.40 -0.60
N ALA A 228 -11.48 11.64 -0.52
CA ALA A 228 -11.13 10.93 0.72
C ALA A 228 -10.24 11.80 1.62
N PRO A 229 -10.43 11.77 2.96
CA PRO A 229 -9.55 12.46 3.92
C PRO A 229 -8.22 11.71 4.14
N THR A 230 -7.81 10.87 3.20
CA THR A 230 -6.66 9.97 3.31
C THR A 230 -5.75 10.07 2.09
N LEU A 231 -4.48 9.76 2.33
CA LEU A 231 -3.43 9.61 1.33
C LEU A 231 -2.98 8.16 1.34
N VAL A 232 -2.68 7.61 0.15
CA VAL A 232 -2.29 6.22 -0.02
C VAL A 232 -0.89 6.16 -0.60
N TRP A 233 0.01 5.42 0.04
CA TRP A 233 1.35 5.11 -0.47
C TRP A 233 1.38 3.66 -0.90
N THR A 234 1.79 3.41 -2.15
CA THR A 234 1.88 2.07 -2.73
C THR A 234 3.33 1.70 -2.96
N SER A 235 3.71 0.50 -2.52
CA SER A 235 5.06 -0.01 -2.71
C SER A 235 5.37 -0.17 -4.21
N PRO A 236 6.66 -0.15 -4.60
CA PRO A 236 7.04 -0.56 -5.94
C PRO A 236 6.50 -1.97 -6.26
N PRO A 237 6.18 -2.26 -7.54
CA PRO A 237 5.70 -3.58 -7.92
C PRO A 237 6.79 -4.63 -7.64
N THR A 238 6.41 -5.67 -6.90
CA THR A 238 7.28 -6.82 -6.63
C THR A 238 7.14 -7.84 -7.75
N PRO A 239 8.22 -8.49 -8.22
CA PRO A 239 8.10 -9.62 -9.14
C PRO A 239 7.32 -10.76 -8.51
N LEU A 240 6.90 -11.71 -9.33
CA LEU A 240 6.25 -12.93 -8.88
C LEU A 240 7.17 -13.68 -7.90
N LEU A 241 6.73 -13.86 -6.66
CA LEU A 241 7.47 -14.52 -5.60
C LEU A 241 7.17 -16.02 -5.57
N GLY A 242 8.11 -16.81 -5.06
CA GLY A 242 7.98 -18.26 -4.91
C GLY A 242 8.70 -19.06 -6.00
N LEU A 243 8.20 -20.28 -6.24
CA LEU A 243 8.76 -21.26 -7.16
C LEU A 243 8.09 -21.16 -8.52
N THR A 244 8.88 -21.06 -9.59
CA THR A 244 8.41 -21.14 -10.97
C THR A 244 9.28 -22.09 -11.80
N PHE A 245 8.64 -23.07 -12.39
CA PHE A 245 9.17 -24.02 -13.36
C PHE A 245 8.58 -23.71 -14.73
N VAL A 246 9.42 -23.40 -15.70
CA VAL A 246 8.99 -23.02 -17.05
C VAL A 246 9.33 -24.14 -18.02
N ARG A 247 8.32 -24.62 -18.73
CA ARG A 247 8.48 -25.51 -19.88
C ARG A 247 8.37 -24.68 -21.15
N THR A 248 9.41 -24.67 -21.95
CA THR A 248 9.43 -23.99 -23.25
C THR A 248 9.44 -25.03 -24.35
N ILE A 249 8.49 -24.93 -25.28
CA ILE A 249 8.37 -25.79 -26.45
C ILE A 249 8.74 -24.97 -27.67
N THR A 250 9.73 -25.43 -28.43
CA THR A 250 10.22 -24.80 -29.66
C THR A 250 10.03 -25.77 -30.80
N GLU A 251 8.98 -25.56 -31.60
CA GLU A 251 8.72 -26.29 -32.85
C GLU A 251 8.93 -25.33 -34.01
N GLU A 252 9.92 -25.55 -34.88
CA GLU A 252 10.03 -24.77 -36.11
C GLU A 252 8.82 -25.05 -37.03
N PRO A 253 8.19 -24.03 -37.64
CA PRO A 253 8.60 -22.62 -37.78
C PRO A 253 7.95 -21.66 -36.75
N THR A 254 7.46 -22.16 -35.61
CA THR A 254 6.67 -21.40 -34.65
C THR A 254 7.55 -20.77 -33.56
N ASN A 255 7.13 -19.59 -33.07
CA ASN A 255 7.76 -18.97 -31.90
C ASN A 255 7.68 -19.90 -30.67
N PRO A 256 8.72 -19.93 -29.83
CA PRO A 256 8.74 -20.78 -28.65
C PRO A 256 7.58 -20.44 -27.70
N VAL A 257 6.81 -21.45 -27.32
CA VAL A 257 5.68 -21.32 -26.39
C VAL A 257 6.15 -21.72 -24.99
N SER A 258 5.98 -20.83 -24.01
CA SER A 258 6.37 -21.09 -22.62
C SER A 258 5.15 -21.27 -21.72
N THR A 259 5.13 -22.35 -20.95
CA THR A 259 4.12 -22.65 -19.93
C THR A 259 4.76 -22.60 -18.55
N TYR A 260 4.06 -21.98 -17.59
CA TYR A 260 4.55 -21.74 -16.24
C TYR A 260 3.82 -22.65 -15.25
N PHE A 261 4.59 -23.41 -14.48
CA PHE A 261 4.13 -24.25 -13.38
C PHE A 261 4.83 -23.85 -12.09
N GLY A 262 4.20 -23.97 -10.93
CA GLY A 262 4.88 -23.63 -9.69
C GLY A 262 3.96 -23.32 -8.54
N VAL A 263 4.56 -22.71 -7.51
CA VAL A 263 3.88 -22.14 -6.34
C VAL A 263 4.28 -20.68 -6.28
N PHE A 264 3.35 -19.78 -6.50
CA PHE A 264 3.65 -18.37 -6.66
C PHE A 264 2.61 -17.45 -6.03
N TYR A 265 3.07 -16.26 -5.63
CA TYR A 265 2.25 -15.21 -5.03
C TYR A 265 2.83 -13.84 -5.37
N THR A 266 2.06 -12.79 -5.12
CA THR A 266 2.50 -11.40 -5.21
C THR A 266 2.56 -10.80 -3.82
N LEU A 267 3.36 -9.74 -3.69
CA LEU A 267 3.40 -8.93 -2.48
C LEU A 267 3.38 -7.46 -2.87
N GLN A 268 2.23 -6.82 -2.71
CA GLN A 268 2.07 -5.38 -2.85
C GLN A 268 1.72 -4.74 -1.51
N GLY A 269 2.54 -3.77 -1.10
CA GLY A 269 2.35 -2.98 0.11
C GLY A 269 1.53 -1.71 -0.14
N GLU A 270 0.65 -1.39 0.80
CA GLU A 270 -0.13 -0.16 0.83
C GLU A 270 -0.14 0.44 2.24
N ILE A 271 0.08 1.73 2.34
CA ILE A 271 -0.02 2.48 3.59
C ILE A 271 -1.04 3.59 3.41
N THR A 272 -2.07 3.60 4.24
CA THR A 272 -3.10 4.63 4.29
C THR A 272 -2.83 5.56 5.47
N LEU A 273 -2.61 6.85 5.19
CA LEU A 273 -2.38 7.89 6.20
C LEU A 273 -3.45 8.99 6.08
N PRO A 274 -3.68 9.80 7.12
CA PRO A 274 -4.47 11.03 7.03
C PRO A 274 -3.83 12.03 6.06
N THR A 275 -4.64 12.93 5.48
CA THR A 275 -4.15 14.00 4.57
C THR A 275 -3.19 14.99 5.22
N THR A 276 -3.17 15.08 6.55
CA THR A 276 -2.23 15.91 7.32
C THR A 276 -0.91 15.22 7.62
N ALA A 277 -0.74 13.97 7.19
CA ALA A 277 0.50 13.22 7.37
C ALA A 277 1.59 13.73 6.42
N SER A 278 2.81 13.80 6.95
CA SER A 278 4.03 13.95 6.15
C SER A 278 4.91 12.71 6.37
N VAL A 279 5.63 12.29 5.35
CA VAL A 279 6.47 11.08 5.39
C VAL A 279 7.91 11.46 5.13
N SER A 280 8.82 11.01 6.00
CA SER A 280 10.27 11.14 5.84
C SER A 280 10.94 9.80 6.16
N GLY A 281 11.55 9.17 5.15
CA GLY A 281 12.03 7.80 5.27
C GLY A 281 10.89 6.83 5.59
N ASP A 282 10.98 6.16 6.74
CA ASP A 282 9.92 5.31 7.30
C ASP A 282 9.12 5.97 8.42
N THR A 283 9.44 7.22 8.76
CA THR A 283 8.74 7.96 9.80
C THR A 283 7.58 8.74 9.22
N VAL A 284 6.39 8.50 9.76
CA VAL A 284 5.18 9.26 9.48
C VAL A 284 5.01 10.30 10.58
N THR A 285 4.92 11.57 10.19
CA THR A 285 4.66 12.68 11.10
C THR A 285 3.25 13.19 10.87
N LEU A 286 2.41 13.06 11.89
CA LEU A 286 1.06 13.62 11.96
C LEU A 286 1.14 14.93 12.73
N ALA A 287 1.00 16.05 12.01
CA ALA A 287 0.85 17.35 12.64
C ALA A 287 -0.63 17.55 13.02
N PRO A 288 -0.92 18.22 14.16
CA PRO A 288 -2.28 18.59 14.49
C PRO A 288 -2.81 19.54 13.42
N ASN A 289 -4.07 19.37 13.03
CA ASN A 289 -4.75 20.22 12.06
C ASN A 289 -4.56 21.69 12.47
N GLY A 290 -3.80 22.41 11.65
CA GLY A 290 -3.45 23.80 11.92
C GLY A 290 -3.14 24.56 10.64
N LEU A 291 -2.58 23.90 9.62
CA LEU A 291 -2.30 24.55 8.33
C LEU A 291 -3.57 24.84 7.50
N PRO A 292 -4.55 23.92 7.34
CA PRO A 292 -5.74 24.21 6.55
C PRO A 292 -6.65 25.25 7.22
N GLU A 293 -6.91 25.15 8.53
CA GLU A 293 -7.75 26.14 9.22
C GLU A 293 -7.08 27.52 9.30
N THR A 294 -5.76 27.59 9.51
CA THR A 294 -5.06 28.89 9.55
C THR A 294 -5.00 29.52 8.16
N LEU A 295 -4.80 28.74 7.10
CA LEU A 295 -4.87 29.25 5.72
C LEU A 295 -6.28 29.66 5.32
N MET A 296 -7.32 28.92 5.74
CA MET A 296 -8.72 29.36 5.61
C MET A 296 -8.98 30.65 6.39
N GLY A 297 -8.47 30.78 7.61
CA GLY A 297 -8.56 31.99 8.40
C GLY A 297 -7.89 33.18 7.70
N ILE A 298 -6.67 33.01 7.19
CA ILE A 298 -5.94 34.06 6.46
C ILE A 298 -6.67 34.45 5.17
N THR A 299 -7.22 33.50 4.43
CA THR A 299 -7.99 33.78 3.20
C THR A 299 -9.31 34.50 3.49
N ILE A 300 -10.03 34.14 4.55
CA ILE A 300 -11.24 34.84 4.99
C ILE A 300 -10.89 36.27 5.45
N ILE A 301 -9.89 36.43 6.30
CA ILE A 301 -9.46 37.73 6.82
C ILE A 301 -8.97 38.63 5.68
N SER A 302 -8.14 38.13 4.78
CA SER A 302 -7.67 38.90 3.63
C SER A 302 -8.81 39.33 2.71
N SER A 303 -9.81 38.47 2.48
CA SER A 303 -11.01 38.81 1.70
C SER A 303 -11.82 39.93 2.35
N ILE A 304 -11.98 39.89 3.68
CA ILE A 304 -12.69 40.95 4.44
C ILE A 304 -11.91 42.26 4.39
N VAL A 305 -10.59 42.24 4.54
CA VAL A 305 -9.74 43.43 4.50
C VAL A 305 -9.79 44.09 3.11
N ILE A 306 -9.69 43.29 2.04
CA ILE A 306 -9.77 43.79 0.66
C ILE A 306 -11.16 44.35 0.38
N GLY A 307 -12.23 43.64 0.76
CA GLY A 307 -13.60 44.10 0.57
C GLY A 307 -13.92 45.38 1.35
N SER A 308 -13.47 45.47 2.60
CA SER A 308 -13.65 46.65 3.43
C SER A 308 -12.84 47.85 2.90
N GLY A 309 -11.60 47.61 2.46
CA GLY A 309 -10.77 48.62 1.82
C GLY A 309 -11.40 49.17 0.55
N ALA A 310 -11.96 48.30 -0.29
CA ALA A 310 -12.67 48.70 -1.50
C ALA A 310 -13.90 49.58 -1.18
N LEU A 311 -14.71 49.20 -0.18
CA LEU A 311 -15.89 49.99 0.23
C LEU A 311 -15.54 51.35 0.80
N ILE A 312 -14.47 51.45 1.61
CA ILE A 312 -14.01 52.74 2.16
C ILE A 312 -13.45 53.63 1.06
N TYR A 313 -12.72 53.05 0.12
CA TYR A 313 -12.18 53.77 -1.03
C TYR A 313 -13.29 54.30 -1.95
N GLU A 314 -14.29 53.46 -2.24
CA GLU A 314 -15.47 53.84 -3.02
C GLU A 314 -16.29 54.94 -2.35
N ARG A 315 -16.46 54.87 -1.01
CA ARG A 315 -17.12 55.93 -0.23
C ARG A 315 -16.35 57.24 -0.20
N ARG A 316 -15.02 57.22 -0.25
CA ARG A 316 -14.20 58.44 -0.31
C ARG A 316 -14.16 59.07 -1.71
N LEU A 317 -14.30 58.27 -2.76
CA LEU A 317 -14.36 58.75 -4.15
C LEU A 317 -15.76 59.12 -4.63
N SER A 318 -16.81 58.83 -3.85
CA SER A 318 -18.15 59.38 -4.07
C SER A 318 -18.39 60.61 -3.18
N PRO A 319 -17.93 61.82 -3.55
CA PRO A 319 -18.44 63.02 -2.92
C PRO A 319 -19.93 63.13 -3.24
N SER A 320 -20.72 63.22 -2.16
CA SER A 320 -22.14 63.54 -2.10
C SER A 320 -22.63 64.40 -3.28
N LYS A 321 -23.32 63.77 -4.24
CA LYS A 321 -24.31 64.46 -5.09
C LYS A 321 -25.65 64.52 -4.35
N ALA A 322 -25.67 65.15 -3.19
CA ALA A 322 -26.89 65.41 -2.43
C ALA A 322 -26.83 66.79 -1.76
N LYS A 323 -26.84 67.84 -2.58
CA LYS A 323 -27.31 69.20 -2.20
C LYS A 323 -27.46 70.06 -3.46
N GLY A 324 -28.63 69.95 -4.09
CA GLY A 324 -29.07 70.76 -5.22
C GLY A 324 -30.54 71.10 -5.05
N TYR A 325 -30.80 71.96 -4.07
CA TYR A 325 -31.99 72.79 -3.83
C TYR A 325 -33.24 72.57 -4.71
N MET A 326 -34.31 72.13 -4.05
CA MET A 326 -35.68 72.50 -4.40
C MET A 326 -35.85 74.03 -4.39
N GLY A 327 -36.53 74.55 -5.41
CA GLY A 327 -37.59 75.54 -5.23
C GLY A 327 -37.23 77.02 -5.31
N ARG A 328 -37.62 77.68 -6.42
CA ARG A 328 -38.18 79.02 -6.31
C ARG A 328 -39.35 79.24 -7.27
N LYS A 329 -40.41 79.78 -6.69
CA LYS A 329 -41.79 79.96 -7.14
C LYS A 329 -41.95 81.07 -8.20
N LYS A 330 -42.95 80.87 -9.07
CA LYS A 330 -43.99 81.80 -9.57
C LYS A 330 -43.73 83.32 -9.66
N ALA A 331 -43.85 83.81 -10.90
CA ALA A 331 -44.87 84.74 -11.44
C ALA A 331 -44.88 86.27 -11.16
N LYS A 332 -45.25 86.99 -12.24
CA LYS A 332 -45.77 88.37 -12.40
C LYS A 332 -44.73 89.49 -12.15
N ARG A 333 -44.64 90.55 -12.95
CA ARG A 333 -45.59 91.23 -13.85
C ARG A 333 -44.80 92.00 -14.91
#